data_AF-A0AAE0S6Y7-F1
#
_entry.id   AF-A0AAE0S6Y7-F1
#
_cell.length_a   1.000
_cell.length_b   1.000
_cell.length_c   1.000
_cell.angle_alpha   90.00
_cell.angle_beta   90.00
_cell.angle_gamma   90.00
#
_symmetry.space_group_name_H-M   'P 1'
#
loop_
_entity.id
_entity.type
_entity.pdbx_description
1 polymer ?
#
loop_
_entity_poly.entity_id
_entity_poly.type
_entity_poly.pdbx_seq_one_letter_code
_entity_poly.pdbx_strand_id
1 'polypeptide(L)'
;MIDDSGIRITLTKNLRPKEADIMVLGHVENWSQITPPFESAFLTRGYCPSQCIDHALGNLTEIKVFGILQHAHLLGRAITTRHFQNGTELLPLATDPNYDFNFQEIRLLRNEITIQHVC
;
A
#
# COMPACT_ATOMS: atom_id res chain seq x y z
N MET A 1 4.01 2.33 36.35
CA MET A 1 3.11 2.73 35.25
C MET A 1 2.47 1.46 34.72
N ILE A 2 1.15 1.43 34.52
CA ILE A 2 0.43 0.31 33.89
C ILE A 2 -0.04 0.83 32.53
N ASP A 3 0.33 0.15 31.45
CA ASP A 3 -0.15 0.42 30.10
C ASP A 3 -1.43 -0.40 29.83
N ASP A 4 -2.43 0.25 29.25
CA ASP A 4 -3.73 -0.34 28.88
C ASP A 4 -4.14 0.14 27.48
N SER A 5 -3.15 0.24 26.58
CA SER A 5 -3.33 0.69 25.20
C SER A 5 -3.92 -0.42 24.31
N GLY A 6 -4.70 -0.03 23.28
CA GLY A 6 -5.29 -1.00 22.35
C GLY A 6 -6.13 -0.37 21.25
N ILE A 7 -6.85 -1.22 20.51
CA ILE A 7 -7.75 -0.82 19.41
C ILE A 7 -9.21 -1.14 19.77
N ARG A 8 -10.14 -0.30 19.31
CA ARG A 8 -11.58 -0.56 19.40
C ARG A 8 -12.09 -1.07 18.05
N ILE A 9 -12.69 -2.25 18.06
CA ILE A 9 -13.24 -2.88 16.85
C ILE A 9 -14.77 -2.82 16.92
N THR A 10 -15.41 -2.37 15.84
CA THR A 10 -16.87 -2.36 15.71
C THR A 10 -17.32 -3.51 14.80
N LEU A 11 -18.11 -4.43 15.36
CA LEU A 11 -18.56 -5.66 14.69
C LEU A 11 -20.05 -5.58 14.31
N THR A 12 -20.44 -6.38 13.30
CA THR A 12 -21.83 -6.61 12.89
C THR A 12 -22.12 -8.11 12.89
N LYS A 13 -23.37 -8.50 13.19
CA LYS A 13 -23.80 -9.91 13.14
C LYS A 13 -23.98 -10.43 11.72
N ASN A 14 -24.35 -9.55 10.79
CA ASN A 14 -24.65 -9.91 9.41
C ASN A 14 -23.47 -9.57 8.51
N LEU A 15 -23.15 -10.48 7.58
CA LEU A 15 -22.13 -10.26 6.56
C LEU A 15 -22.54 -9.11 5.61
N ARG A 16 -21.55 -8.34 5.18
CA ARG A 16 -21.73 -7.32 4.15
C ARG A 16 -21.59 -7.95 2.76
N PRO A 17 -22.15 -7.34 1.70
CA PRO A 17 -22.06 -7.89 0.35
C PRO A 17 -20.64 -7.96 -0.24
N LYS A 18 -19.70 -7.16 0.30
CA LYS A 18 -18.30 -7.11 -0.13
C LYS A 18 -17.40 -7.41 1.07
N GLU A 19 -16.37 -8.20 0.83
CA GLU A 19 -15.26 -8.41 1.75
C GLU A 19 -14.20 -7.33 1.51
N ALA A 20 -13.52 -6.92 2.57
CA ALA A 20 -12.42 -5.96 2.51
C ALA A 20 -11.18 -6.62 3.07
N ASP A 21 -10.03 -6.34 2.45
CA ASP A 21 -8.74 -6.87 2.84
C ASP A 21 -7.64 -5.81 2.72
N ILE A 22 -6.48 -6.07 3.30
CA ILE A 22 -5.30 -5.21 3.27
C ILE A 22 -4.21 -5.91 2.45
N MET A 23 -3.90 -5.35 1.29
CA MET A 23 -2.74 -5.76 0.49
C MET A 23 -1.54 -4.88 0.84
N VAL A 24 -0.45 -5.51 1.30
CA VAL A 24 0.80 -4.83 1.63
C VAL A 24 1.75 -4.91 0.43
N LEU A 25 2.20 -3.74 -0.05
CA LEU A 25 3.09 -3.60 -1.20
C LEU A 25 4.32 -2.79 -0.80
N GLY A 26 5.48 -3.16 -1.34
CA GLY A 26 6.71 -2.39 -1.15
C GLY A 26 7.92 -3.29 -0.97
N HIS A 27 8.91 -2.75 -0.26
CA HIS A 27 10.09 -3.50 0.14
C HIS A 27 9.91 -3.94 1.60
N VAL A 28 10.35 -5.15 1.92
CA VAL A 28 10.40 -5.61 3.31
C VAL A 28 11.65 -5.01 3.96
N GLU A 29 11.51 -4.46 5.16
CA GLU A 29 12.64 -3.94 5.94
C GLU A 29 13.52 -5.10 6.41
N ASN A 30 14.44 -5.53 5.55
CA ASN A 30 15.41 -6.59 5.83
C ASN A 30 16.78 -6.19 5.24
N TRP A 31 17.77 -7.07 5.43
CA TRP A 31 19.17 -6.82 5.06
C TRP A 31 19.40 -6.46 3.58
N SER A 32 18.45 -6.78 2.69
CA SER A 32 18.54 -6.45 1.26
C SER A 32 18.11 -5.02 0.91
N GLN A 33 17.45 -4.32 1.85
CA GLN A 33 17.17 -2.89 1.72
C GLN A 33 18.24 -2.05 2.40
N ILE A 34 19.12 -1.45 1.63
CA ILE A 34 20.19 -0.61 2.19
C ILE A 34 20.09 0.77 1.57
N THR A 35 19.86 1.77 2.41
CA THR A 35 20.04 3.19 2.05
C THR A 35 21.48 3.57 2.41
N PRO A 36 22.34 3.93 1.44
CA PRO A 36 23.71 4.27 1.74
C PRO A 36 23.79 5.52 2.65
N PRO A 37 24.76 5.56 3.58
CA PRO A 37 24.91 6.71 4.47
C PRO A 37 25.35 7.95 3.68
N PHE A 38 24.94 9.13 4.16
CA PHE A 38 25.28 10.44 3.60
C PHE A 38 24.72 10.74 2.20
N GLU A 39 23.89 9.86 1.64
CA GLU A 39 23.20 10.16 0.39
C GLU A 39 22.14 11.24 0.59
N SER A 40 22.18 12.26 -0.27
CA SER A 40 21.22 13.37 -0.24
C SER A 40 19.82 12.92 -0.69
N ALA A 41 19.75 11.91 -1.57
CA ALA A 41 18.52 11.27 -2.01
C ALA A 41 18.82 9.84 -2.47
N PHE A 42 17.97 8.90 -2.07
CA PHE A 42 18.04 7.50 -2.50
C PHE A 42 16.64 6.96 -2.74
N LEU A 43 16.46 6.19 -3.81
CA LEU A 43 15.16 5.65 -4.20
C LEU A 43 15.10 4.13 -4.00
N THR A 44 14.39 3.70 -2.97
CA THR A 44 13.98 2.31 -2.79
C THR A 44 12.75 2.01 -3.65
N ARG A 45 12.75 0.89 -4.37
CA ARG A 45 11.61 0.44 -5.18
C ARG A 45 11.25 -1.01 -4.83
N GLY A 46 9.99 -1.23 -4.47
CA GLY A 46 9.37 -2.57 -4.45
C GLY A 46 8.49 -2.76 -5.68
N TYR A 47 8.35 -4.01 -6.13
CA TYR A 47 7.53 -4.36 -7.28
C TYR A 47 6.59 -5.51 -6.92
N CYS A 48 5.35 -5.41 -7.37
CA CYS A 48 4.40 -6.52 -7.43
C CYS A 48 4.13 -6.77 -8.92
N PRO A 49 4.85 -7.70 -9.56
CA PRO A 49 4.62 -8.04 -10.96
C PRO A 49 3.26 -8.76 -11.11
N SER A 50 2.85 -9.05 -12.34
CA SER A 50 1.53 -9.68 -12.60
C SER A 50 1.31 -10.95 -11.78
N GLN A 51 2.34 -11.78 -11.59
CA GLN A 51 2.24 -12.99 -10.77
C GLN A 51 1.89 -12.72 -9.29
N CYS A 52 2.34 -11.59 -8.75
CA CYS A 52 2.00 -11.16 -7.39
C CYS A 52 0.55 -10.69 -7.32
N ILE A 53 0.06 -9.97 -8.33
CA ILE A 53 -1.35 -9.59 -8.44
C ILE A 53 -2.23 -10.83 -8.63
N ASP A 54 -1.84 -11.78 -9.48
CA ASP A 54 -2.59 -13.01 -9.71
C ASP A 54 -2.72 -13.84 -8.43
N HIS A 55 -1.63 -13.95 -7.66
CA HIS A 55 -1.66 -14.60 -6.36
C HIS A 55 -2.57 -13.87 -5.36
N ALA A 56 -2.54 -12.54 -5.34
CA ALA A 56 -3.36 -11.73 -4.42
C ALA A 56 -4.86 -11.77 -4.79
N LEU A 57 -5.19 -11.82 -6.08
CA LEU A 57 -6.57 -11.94 -6.57
C LEU A 57 -7.12 -13.35 -6.36
N GLY A 58 -6.28 -14.38 -6.46
CA GLY A 58 -6.72 -15.77 -6.34
C GLY A 58 -7.74 -16.13 -7.41
N ASN A 59 -9.00 -16.33 -7.00
CA ASN A 59 -10.12 -16.63 -7.92
C ASN A 59 -10.94 -15.38 -8.31
N LEU A 60 -10.62 -14.21 -7.76
CA LEU A 60 -11.32 -12.96 -8.05
C LEU A 60 -10.87 -12.42 -9.40
N THR A 61 -11.79 -11.92 -10.22
CA THR A 61 -11.42 -11.29 -11.50
C THR A 61 -10.82 -9.90 -11.30
N GLU A 62 -11.23 -9.20 -10.24
CA GLU A 62 -10.80 -7.84 -9.92
C GLU A 62 -10.92 -7.53 -8.42
N ILE A 63 -10.21 -6.50 -7.99
CA ILE A 63 -10.39 -5.81 -6.71
C ILE A 63 -10.63 -4.32 -6.93
N LYS A 64 -11.33 -3.70 -5.97
CA LYS A 64 -11.55 -2.27 -5.90
C LYS A 64 -10.75 -1.69 -4.74
N VAL A 65 -9.68 -0.96 -5.06
CA VAL A 65 -8.90 -0.22 -4.07
C VAL A 65 -9.67 1.03 -3.68
N PHE A 66 -9.98 1.18 -2.40
CA PHE A 66 -10.77 2.31 -1.88
C PHE A 66 -10.01 3.16 -0.84
N GLY A 67 -8.88 2.68 -0.33
CA GLY A 67 -8.06 3.40 0.64
C GLY A 67 -6.62 2.91 0.66
N ILE A 68 -5.70 3.79 1.05
CA ILE A 68 -4.26 3.53 1.03
C ILE A 68 -3.61 4.14 2.28
N LEU A 69 -2.70 3.39 2.88
CA LEU A 69 -1.78 3.90 3.89
C LEU A 69 -0.36 3.75 3.34
N GLN A 70 0.39 4.85 3.30
CA GLN A 70 1.80 4.84 2.94
C GLN A 70 2.64 4.83 4.22
N HIS A 71 3.69 4.03 4.25
CA HIS A 71 4.53 3.80 5.42
C HIS A 71 6.00 3.70 5.02
N ALA A 72 6.84 4.40 5.78
CA ALA A 72 8.30 4.31 5.78
C ALA A 72 8.83 4.84 7.12
N HIS A 73 10.02 4.42 7.54
CA HIS A 73 10.68 4.91 8.76
C HIS A 73 11.26 6.34 8.60
N LEU A 74 12.09 6.76 9.57
CA LEU A 74 12.60 8.13 9.74
C LEU A 74 13.34 8.74 8.53
N LEU A 75 13.85 7.93 7.60
CA LEU A 75 14.51 8.40 6.38
C LEU A 75 13.53 8.68 5.23
N GLY A 76 12.27 8.25 5.32
CA GLY A 76 11.25 8.49 4.30
C GLY A 76 10.97 9.99 4.12
N ARG A 77 10.89 10.44 2.87
CA ARG A 77 10.59 11.84 2.51
C ARG A 77 9.49 11.99 1.46
N ALA A 78 9.36 10.99 0.58
CA ALA A 78 8.31 10.94 -0.42
C ALA A 78 7.99 9.48 -0.74
N ILE A 79 6.72 9.18 -1.01
CA ILE A 79 6.26 7.83 -1.36
C ILE A 79 5.25 7.91 -2.51
N THR A 80 5.44 7.08 -3.54
CA THR A 80 4.48 6.96 -4.66
C THR A 80 4.16 5.50 -4.89
N THR A 81 2.86 5.17 -4.86
CA THR A 81 2.35 3.84 -5.22
C THR A 81 1.88 3.89 -6.67
N ARG A 82 2.74 3.44 -7.58
CA ARG A 82 2.47 3.47 -9.03
C ARG A 82 1.64 2.26 -9.45
N HIS A 83 0.77 2.45 -10.43
CA HIS A 83 -0.07 1.39 -10.98
C HIS A 83 0.23 1.23 -12.47
N PHE A 84 0.55 0.01 -12.88
CA PHE A 84 0.79 -0.33 -14.27
C PHE A 84 -0.18 -1.41 -14.72
N GLN A 85 -0.69 -1.26 -15.93
CA GLN A 85 -1.51 -2.27 -16.59
C GLN A 85 -1.02 -2.46 -18.02
N ASN A 86 -0.71 -3.70 -18.40
CA ASN A 86 -0.19 -4.07 -19.73
C ASN A 86 1.00 -3.19 -20.17
N GLY A 87 1.92 -2.91 -19.25
CA GLY A 87 3.10 -2.07 -19.50
C GLY A 87 2.84 -0.57 -19.56
N THR A 88 1.58 -0.12 -19.47
CA THR A 88 1.21 1.29 -19.44
C THR A 88 1.02 1.75 -18.00
N GLU A 89 1.64 2.87 -17.64
CA GLU A 89 1.39 3.50 -16.34
C GLU A 89 0.02 4.18 -16.34
N LEU A 90 -0.80 3.83 -15.36
CA LEU A 90 -2.05 4.49 -15.04
C LEU A 90 -1.83 5.54 -13.95
N LEU A 91 -2.89 6.24 -13.55
CA LEU A 91 -2.80 7.16 -12.42
C LEU A 91 -2.27 6.42 -11.17
N PRO A 92 -1.25 6.98 -10.48
CA PRO A 92 -0.76 6.41 -9.24
C PRO A 92 -1.90 6.23 -8.23
N LEU A 93 -1.87 5.13 -7.49
CA LEU A 93 -2.85 4.87 -6.44
C LEU A 93 -2.72 5.93 -5.33
N ALA A 94 -1.49 6.31 -4.99
CA ALA A 94 -1.19 7.41 -4.07
C ALA A 94 0.14 8.07 -4.41
N THR A 95 0.24 9.38 -4.20
CA THR A 95 1.48 10.15 -4.29
C THR A 95 1.54 11.09 -3.09
N ASP A 96 2.59 10.97 -2.28
CA ASP A 96 2.89 11.91 -1.20
C ASP A 96 4.33 12.41 -1.36
N PRO A 97 4.53 13.62 -1.92
CA PRO A 97 5.86 14.20 -2.09
C PRO A 97 6.43 14.80 -0.80
N ASN A 98 5.64 14.89 0.27
CA ASN A 98 6.03 15.48 1.56
C ASN A 98 5.72 14.53 2.72
N TYR A 99 5.97 13.24 2.51
CA TYR A 99 5.71 12.21 3.51
C TYR A 99 6.44 12.51 4.82
N ASP A 100 5.72 12.42 5.93
CA ASP A 100 6.26 12.57 7.28
C ASP A 100 5.97 11.29 8.09
N PHE A 101 7.01 10.69 8.66
CA PHE A 101 6.89 9.54 9.55
C PHE A 101 5.93 9.80 10.73
N ASN A 102 5.82 11.03 11.20
CA ASN A 102 4.94 11.38 12.31
C ASN A 102 3.48 11.61 11.89
N PHE A 103 3.19 11.60 10.59
CA PHE A 103 1.84 11.78 10.05
C PHE A 103 1.49 10.66 9.05
N GLN A 104 0.91 9.58 9.58
CA GLN A 104 0.52 8.40 8.80
C GLN A 104 -0.95 8.10 9.04
N GLU A 105 -1.72 8.00 7.97
CA GLU A 105 -3.16 7.73 8.02
C GLU A 105 -3.59 6.89 6.82
N ILE A 106 -4.74 6.24 6.95
CA ILE A 106 -5.44 5.65 5.81
C ILE A 106 -6.15 6.80 5.09
N ARG A 107 -5.73 7.08 3.85
CA ARG A 107 -6.39 8.04 2.97
C ARG A 107 -7.39 7.30 2.09
N LEU A 108 -8.67 7.68 2.20
CA LEU A 108 -9.71 7.17 1.30
C LEU A 108 -9.56 7.80 -0.07
N LEU A 109 -9.69 6.99 -1.11
CA LEU A 109 -9.65 7.46 -2.48
C LEU A 109 -10.98 8.12 -2.84
N ARG A 110 -10.91 9.22 -3.61
CA ARG A 110 -12.11 9.90 -4.10
C ARG A 110 -12.98 8.98 -4.96
N ASN A 111 -12.34 8.13 -5.75
CA ASN A 111 -12.97 7.10 -6.56
C ASN A 111 -12.22 5.78 -6.35
N GLU A 112 -12.95 4.67 -6.32
CA GLU A 112 -12.34 3.34 -6.29
C GLU A 112 -11.49 3.11 -7.54
N ILE A 113 -10.31 2.50 -7.38
CA ILE A 113 -9.43 2.12 -8.49
C ILE A 113 -9.52 0.62 -8.69
N THR A 114 -9.73 0.19 -9.93
CA THR A 114 -9.83 -1.24 -10.27
C THR A 114 -8.46 -1.80 -10.58
N ILE A 115 -8.13 -2.94 -9.98
CA ILE A 115 -6.99 -3.78 -10.34
C ILE A 115 -7.56 -5.14 -10.72
N GLN A 116 -7.12 -5.68 -11.86
CA GLN A 116 -7.64 -6.92 -12.43
C GLN A 116 -6.50 -7.79 -12.94
N HIS A 117 -6.77 -9.07 -13.18
CA HIS A 117 -5.80 -9.96 -13.80
C HIS A 117 -5.26 -9.40 -15.13
N VAL A 118 -3.98 -9.65 -15.36
CA VAL A 118 -3.35 -9.40 -16.67
C VAL A 118 -3.48 -10.71 -17.45
N CYS A 119 -4.58 -10.85 -18.18
CA CYS A 119 -4.79 -11.96 -19.11
C CYS A 119 -3.90 -11.83 -20.34
#